data_AF-A0AAW2ENV7-F1
#
_entry.id   AF-A0AAW2ENV7-F1
#
_cell.length_a   1.000
_cell.length_b   1.000
_cell.length_c   1.000
_cell.angle_alpha   90.00
_cell.angle_beta   90.00
_cell.angle_gamma   90.00
#
_symmetry.space_group_name_H-M   'P 1'
#
loop_
_entity.id
_entity.type
_entity.pdbx_description
1 polymer ?
#
loop_
_entity_poly.entity_id
_entity_poly.type
_entity_poly.pdbx_seq_one_letter_code
_entity_poly.pdbx_strand_id
1 'polypeptide(L)'
;MQEVSMLPTFPLNTVEQVESFNNLLNDENVWRQFINKISRIGGEGVPKNVRNIMSTIFGYEVAQLYTWTGQKKTLSLKKNRISDAIIASLLKNSKVTITEIESCMQEWLRRSGDRLRALLKK
;
A
#
# COMPACT_ATOMS: atom_id res chain seq x y z
N MET A 1 24.78 7.92 -14.20
CA MET A 1 24.73 7.91 -12.72
C MET A 1 23.70 6.87 -12.31
N GLN A 2 24.05 5.97 -11.40
CA GLN A 2 23.06 5.04 -10.83
C GLN A 2 22.15 5.88 -9.94
N GLU A 3 20.86 5.96 -10.27
CA GLU A 3 19.90 6.74 -9.51
C GLU A 3 19.82 6.15 -8.09
N VAL A 4 20.23 6.92 -7.07
CA VAL A 4 20.16 6.47 -5.67
C VAL A 4 18.68 6.29 -5.32
N SER A 5 18.32 5.12 -4.82
CA SER A 5 16.95 4.84 -4.39
C SER A 5 16.57 5.77 -3.24
N MET A 6 15.52 6.56 -3.44
CA MET A 6 14.94 7.44 -2.41
C MET A 6 13.79 6.77 -1.65
N LEU A 7 13.51 5.51 -1.97
CA LEU A 7 12.46 4.73 -1.32
C LEU A 7 12.96 4.15 0.01
N PRO A 8 12.09 4.06 1.03
CA PRO A 8 12.42 3.39 2.28
C PRO A 8 12.56 1.88 2.06
N THR A 9 13.12 1.20 3.06
CA THR A 9 13.03 -0.25 3.15
C THR A 9 11.59 -0.67 3.45
N PHE A 10 11.07 -1.61 2.68
CA PHE A 10 9.74 -2.18 2.89
C PHE A 10 9.85 -3.61 3.45
N PRO A 11 8.85 -4.10 4.21
CA PRO A 11 7.60 -3.43 4.57
C PRO A 11 7.78 -2.34 5.64
N LEU A 12 6.91 -1.33 5.63
CA LEU A 12 6.79 -0.34 6.70
C LEU A 12 6.06 -0.99 7.88
N ASN A 13 6.61 -0.90 9.09
CA ASN A 13 6.13 -1.64 10.26
C ASN A 13 5.63 -0.72 11.39
N THR A 14 5.77 0.60 11.25
CA THR A 14 5.27 1.57 12.23
C THR A 14 4.48 2.69 11.57
N VAL A 15 3.64 3.37 12.34
CA VAL A 15 2.85 4.53 11.87
C VAL A 15 3.78 5.65 11.39
N GLU A 16 4.87 5.91 12.11
CA GLU A 16 5.84 6.94 11.80
C GLU A 16 6.54 6.68 10.46
N GLN A 17 6.81 5.41 10.14
CA GLN A 17 7.37 5.02 8.84
C GLN A 17 6.37 5.25 7.70
N VAL A 18 5.09 4.93 7.93
CA VAL A 18 4.01 5.19 6.96
C VAL A 18 3.84 6.69 6.72
N GLU A 19 3.76 7.49 7.78
CA GLU A 19 3.61 8.95 7.68
C GLU A 19 4.82 9.61 7.03
N SER A 20 6.04 9.22 7.44
CA SER A 20 7.28 9.73 6.83
C SER A 20 7.34 9.43 5.34
N PHE A 21 7.01 8.19 4.94
CA PHE A 21 6.99 7.84 3.53
C PHE A 21 5.87 8.54 2.77
N ASN A 22 4.69 8.67 3.36
CA ASN A 22 3.58 9.42 2.78
C ASN A 22 3.95 10.89 2.50
N ASN A 23 4.72 11.52 3.40
CA ASN A 23 5.23 12.87 3.20
C ASN A 23 6.31 12.94 2.12
N LEU A 24 7.23 11.96 2.09
CA LEU A 24 8.26 11.85 1.04
C LEU A 24 7.66 11.73 -0.35
N LEU A 25 6.50 11.09 -0.49
CA LEU A 25 5.81 10.95 -1.78
C LEU A 25 5.34 12.29 -2.36
N ASN A 26 5.41 13.42 -1.65
CA ASN A 26 5.17 14.74 -2.24
C ASN A 26 6.29 15.17 -3.21
N ASP A 27 7.47 14.56 -3.10
CA ASP A 27 8.54 14.71 -4.08
C ASP A 27 8.22 13.89 -5.34
N GLU A 28 8.28 14.53 -6.51
CA GLU A 28 7.93 13.89 -7.78
C GLU A 28 8.88 12.75 -8.16
N ASN A 29 10.16 12.84 -7.80
CA ASN A 29 11.13 11.78 -8.07
C ASN A 29 10.84 10.56 -7.20
N VAL A 30 10.57 10.76 -5.91
CA VAL A 30 10.15 9.69 -4.99
C VAL A 30 8.85 9.04 -5.48
N TRP A 31 7.86 9.85 -5.89
CA TRP A 31 6.61 9.37 -6.48
C TRP A 31 6.85 8.48 -7.70
N ARG A 32 7.66 8.94 -8.66
CA ARG A 32 7.99 8.19 -9.89
C ARG A 32 8.71 6.88 -9.58
N GLN A 33 9.70 6.90 -8.69
CA GLN A 33 10.39 5.68 -8.25
C GLN A 33 9.40 4.69 -7.60
N PHE A 34 8.48 5.20 -6.78
CA PHE A 34 7.50 4.35 -6.10
C PHE A 34 6.51 3.71 -7.08
N ILE A 35 5.92 4.48 -7.99
CA ILE A 35 5.05 3.97 -9.06
C ILE A 35 5.78 2.90 -9.90
N ASN A 36 7.05 3.15 -10.26
CA ASN A 36 7.86 2.19 -11.00
C ASN A 36 8.12 0.90 -10.21
N LYS A 37 8.29 0.99 -8.88
CA LYS A 37 8.45 -0.20 -8.02
C LYS A 37 7.17 -1.02 -7.98
N ILE A 38 6.03 -0.40 -7.65
CA ILE A 38 4.77 -1.14 -7.41
C ILE A 38 4.14 -1.66 -8.71
N SER A 39 4.35 -0.99 -9.84
CA SER A 39 3.88 -1.47 -11.15
C SER A 39 4.52 -2.79 -11.60
N ARG A 40 5.69 -3.16 -11.04
CA ARG A 40 6.43 -4.38 -11.37
C ARG A 40 6.03 -5.60 -10.53
N ILE A 41 5.23 -5.44 -9.48
CA ILE A 41 4.86 -6.53 -8.57
C ILE A 41 3.88 -7.49 -9.26
N GLY A 42 2.84 -6.93 -9.88
CA GLY A 42 1.84 -7.70 -10.62
C GLY A 42 1.04 -8.69 -9.77
N GLY A 43 0.24 -9.48 -10.47
CA GLY A 43 -0.65 -10.48 -9.88
C GLY A 43 -1.74 -10.83 -10.88
N GLU A 44 -2.22 -12.07 -10.80
CA GLU A 44 -3.32 -12.55 -11.63
C GLU A 44 -4.63 -11.85 -11.20
N GLY A 45 -5.01 -10.81 -11.95
CA GLY A 45 -6.16 -9.97 -11.66
C GLY A 45 -5.93 -8.91 -10.59
N VAL A 46 -6.86 -7.94 -10.53
CA VAL A 46 -6.80 -6.78 -9.62
C VAL A 46 -6.71 -7.20 -8.15
N PRO A 47 -7.51 -8.15 -7.63
CA PRO A 47 -7.47 -8.49 -6.21
C PRO A 47 -6.11 -9.05 -5.77
N LYS A 48 -5.49 -9.90 -6.60
CA LYS A 48 -4.18 -10.51 -6.30
C LYS A 48 -3.08 -9.46 -6.41
N ASN A 49 -3.15 -8.58 -7.41
CA ASN A 49 -2.19 -7.49 -7.58
C ASN A 49 -2.23 -6.51 -6.39
N VAL A 50 -3.42 -6.03 -6.01
CA VAL A 50 -3.61 -5.19 -4.80
C VAL A 50 -3.05 -5.89 -3.56
N ARG A 51 -3.35 -7.18 -3.37
CA ARG A 51 -2.84 -7.94 -2.22
C ARG A 51 -1.30 -8.00 -2.21
N ASN A 52 -0.68 -8.26 -3.35
CA ASN A 52 0.77 -8.36 -3.46
C ASN A 52 1.44 -7.00 -3.19
N ILE A 53 0.90 -5.92 -3.77
CA ILE A 53 1.38 -4.55 -3.52
C ILE A 53 1.25 -4.23 -2.04
N MET A 54 0.06 -4.35 -1.45
CA MET A 54 -0.17 -4.02 -0.04
C MET A 54 0.72 -4.83 0.91
N SER A 55 0.93 -6.13 0.64
CA SER A 55 1.80 -6.99 1.45
C SER A 55 3.29 -6.72 1.24
N THR A 56 3.65 -6.05 0.13
CA THR A 56 5.02 -5.57 -0.08
C THR A 56 5.25 -4.28 0.71
N ILE A 57 4.26 -3.39 0.77
CA ILE A 57 4.44 -2.04 1.33
C ILE A 57 4.22 -2.00 2.84
N PHE A 58 3.21 -2.70 3.36
CA PHE A 58 2.82 -2.61 4.76
C PHE A 58 3.05 -3.92 5.51
N GLY A 59 3.69 -3.81 6.67
CA GLY A 59 3.73 -4.85 7.68
C GLY A 59 2.34 -5.04 8.27
N TYR A 60 2.02 -6.27 8.68
CA TYR A 60 0.69 -6.55 9.20
C TYR A 60 0.45 -5.88 10.57
N GLU A 61 1.52 -5.64 11.32
CA GLU A 61 1.56 -4.96 12.60
C GLU A 61 1.07 -3.52 12.51
N VAL A 62 1.53 -2.76 11.50
CA VAL A 62 1.03 -1.41 11.26
C VAL A 62 -0.30 -1.43 10.52
N ALA A 63 -0.50 -2.35 9.58
CA ALA A 63 -1.71 -2.38 8.76
C ALA A 63 -3.00 -2.53 9.57
N GLN A 64 -2.99 -3.30 10.67
CA GLN A 64 -4.15 -3.46 11.55
C GLN A 64 -4.57 -2.18 12.29
N LEU A 65 -3.69 -1.17 12.35
CA LEU A 65 -3.98 0.14 12.94
C LEU A 65 -4.75 1.06 11.97
N TYR A 66 -4.83 0.68 10.69
CA TYR A 66 -5.50 1.43 9.65
C TYR A 66 -6.83 0.76 9.25
N THR A 67 -7.81 1.60 8.93
CA THR A 67 -8.96 1.22 8.11
C THR A 67 -8.99 2.08 6.85
N TRP A 68 -9.85 1.74 5.89
CA TRP A 68 -9.97 2.54 4.68
C TRP A 68 -10.34 3.99 5.00
N THR A 69 -11.38 4.20 5.81
CA THR A 69 -11.93 5.54 6.10
C THR A 69 -11.53 6.12 7.47
N GLY A 70 -10.86 5.36 8.34
CA GLY A 70 -10.46 5.82 9.68
C GLY A 70 -11.54 5.68 10.75
N GLN A 71 -12.36 4.63 10.69
CA GLN A 71 -13.45 4.42 11.65
C GLN A 71 -12.94 3.96 13.03
N LYS A 72 -13.72 4.19 14.08
CA LYS A 72 -13.48 3.66 15.45
C LYS A 72 -12.05 3.91 15.97
N LYS A 73 -11.55 5.14 15.83
CA LYS A 73 -10.20 5.56 16.28
C LYS A 73 -9.02 4.92 15.54
N THR A 74 -9.26 4.32 14.37
CA THR A 74 -8.18 3.84 13.48
C THR A 74 -7.72 4.94 12.54
N LEU A 75 -6.50 4.81 12.03
CA LEU A 75 -5.96 5.71 11.02
C LEU A 75 -6.61 5.46 9.65
N SER A 76 -6.72 6.51 8.84
CA SER A 76 -7.35 6.44 7.52
C SER A 76 -6.31 6.26 6.42
N LEU A 77 -6.42 5.19 5.62
CA LEU A 77 -5.54 5.02 4.46
C LEU A 77 -6.07 5.70 3.19
N LYS A 78 -7.37 6.05 3.12
CA LYS A 78 -7.98 6.65 1.93
C LYS A 78 -7.34 7.97 1.50
N LYS A 79 -6.84 8.76 2.45
CA LYS A 79 -6.24 10.08 2.20
C LYS A 79 -4.69 10.07 2.12
N ASN A 80 -4.07 8.89 2.00
CA ASN A 80 -2.62 8.75 1.88
C ASN A 80 -2.18 8.77 0.40
N ARG A 81 -1.09 9.49 0.10
CA ARG A 81 -0.35 9.47 -1.17
C ARG A 81 0.09 8.06 -1.55
N ILE A 82 0.35 7.19 -0.57
CA ILE A 82 0.63 5.78 -0.83
C ILE A 82 -0.56 5.11 -1.53
N SER A 83 -1.79 5.38 -1.08
CA SER A 83 -3.01 4.85 -1.71
C SER A 83 -3.20 5.42 -3.11
N ASP A 84 -3.00 6.73 -3.29
CA ASP A 84 -3.08 7.39 -4.59
C ASP A 84 -2.12 6.73 -5.59
N ALA A 85 -0.89 6.40 -5.16
CA ALA A 85 0.10 5.76 -6.00
C ALA A 85 -0.32 4.34 -6.41
N ILE A 86 -0.88 3.55 -5.47
CA ILE A 86 -1.40 2.20 -5.76
C ILE A 86 -2.52 2.27 -6.78
N ILE A 87 -3.47 3.19 -6.59
CA ILE A 87 -4.59 3.40 -7.52
C ILE A 87 -4.06 3.81 -8.90
N ALA A 88 -3.19 4.82 -8.96
CA ALA A 88 -2.61 5.31 -10.22
C ALA A 88 -1.85 4.21 -10.98
N SER A 89 -1.08 3.37 -10.27
CA SER A 89 -0.32 2.28 -10.87
C SER A 89 -1.22 1.18 -11.45
N LEU A 90 -2.38 0.91 -10.84
CA LEU A 90 -3.30 -0.15 -11.29
C LEU A 90 -4.20 0.32 -12.43
N LEU A 91 -4.69 1.56 -12.37
CA LEU A 91 -5.49 2.16 -13.45
C LEU A 91 -4.74 2.19 -14.78
N LYS A 92 -3.42 2.40 -14.76
CA LYS A 92 -2.61 2.45 -15.99
C LYS A 92 -2.55 1.11 -16.73
N ASN A 93 -2.67 0.00 -16.01
CA ASN A 93 -2.34 -1.33 -16.52
C ASN A 93 -3.55 -2.28 -16.60
N SER A 94 -4.75 -1.83 -16.27
CA SER A 94 -5.94 -2.68 -16.26
C SER A 94 -7.23 -1.91 -16.53
N LYS A 95 -8.21 -2.56 -17.17
CA LYS A 95 -9.58 -2.03 -17.30
C LYS A 95 -10.32 -2.23 -15.98
N VAL A 96 -9.94 -1.45 -14.98
CA VAL A 96 -10.48 -1.49 -13.62
C VAL A 96 -10.96 -0.10 -13.22
N THR A 97 -11.96 -0.05 -12.35
CA THR A 97 -12.44 1.19 -11.74
C THR A 97 -11.69 1.51 -10.45
N ILE A 98 -11.68 2.79 -10.06
CA ILE A 98 -11.15 3.22 -8.75
C ILE A 98 -11.87 2.47 -7.63
N THR A 99 -13.20 2.37 -7.69
CA THR A 99 -14.03 1.71 -6.67
C THR A 99 -13.66 0.24 -6.46
N GLU A 100 -13.35 -0.50 -7.52
CA GLU A 100 -12.90 -1.90 -7.42
C GLU A 100 -11.54 -2.01 -6.72
N ILE A 101 -10.61 -1.11 -7.05
CA ILE A 101 -9.29 -1.05 -6.38
C ILE A 101 -9.47 -0.71 -4.90
N GLU A 102 -10.21 0.36 -4.57
CA GLU A 102 -10.48 0.78 -3.19
C GLU A 102 -11.11 -0.37 -2.38
N SER A 103 -12.08 -1.07 -2.97
CA SER A 103 -12.74 -2.22 -2.32
C SER A 103 -11.75 -3.35 -2.01
N CYS A 104 -10.82 -3.65 -2.93
CA CYS A 104 -9.77 -4.63 -2.70
C CYS A 104 -8.81 -4.19 -1.58
N MET A 105 -8.42 -2.91 -1.55
CA MET A 105 -7.55 -2.36 -0.51
C MET A 105 -8.24 -2.38 0.87
N GLN A 106 -9.52 -1.99 0.93
CA GLN A 106 -10.33 -2.03 2.14
C GLN A 106 -10.46 -3.46 2.68
N GLU A 107 -10.79 -4.43 1.83
CA GLU A 107 -10.88 -5.84 2.23
C GLU A 107 -9.53 -6.40 2.68
N TRP A 108 -8.43 -5.95 2.05
CA TRP A 108 -7.10 -6.31 2.51
C TRP A 108 -6.82 -5.78 3.92
N LEU A 109 -7.07 -4.50 4.19
CA LEU A 109 -6.87 -3.90 5.51
C LEU A 109 -7.72 -4.61 6.58
N ARG A 110 -8.99 -4.90 6.28
CA ARG A 110 -9.91 -5.61 7.19
C ARG A 110 -9.36 -6.96 7.66
N ARG A 111 -8.63 -7.66 6.78
CA ARG A 111 -8.04 -8.98 7.06
C ARG A 111 -6.57 -8.93 7.53
N SER A 112 -5.99 -7.76 7.75
CA SER A 112 -4.58 -7.63 8.16
C SER A 112 -4.29 -8.38 9.47
N GLY A 113 -5.15 -8.25 10.49
CA GLY A 113 -5.03 -8.98 11.76
C GLY A 113 -5.13 -10.50 11.62
N ASP A 114 -5.96 -11.01 10.69
CA ASP A 114 -6.02 -12.45 10.38
C ASP A 114 -4.70 -12.94 9.80
N ARG A 115 -4.07 -12.15 8.90
CA ARG A 115 -2.77 -12.49 8.31
C ARG A 115 -1.66 -12.46 9.35
N LEU A 116 -1.66 -11.48 10.25
CA LEU A 116 -0.71 -11.44 11.37
C LEU A 116 -0.83 -12.68 12.26
N ARG A 117 -2.05 -13.04 12.65
CA ARG A 117 -2.30 -14.27 13.44
C ARG A 117 -1.85 -15.53 12.72
N ALA A 118 -2.03 -15.61 11.41
CA ALA A 118 -1.59 -16.76 10.62
C ALA A 118 -0.05 -16.82 10.50
N LEU A 119 0.62 -15.67 10.46
CA LEU A 119 2.08 -15.59 10.43
C LEU A 119 2.70 -16.05 11.76
N LEU A 120 2.14 -15.62 12.89
CA LEU A 120 2.64 -15.96 14.23
C LEU A 120 2.40 -17.41 14.65
N LYS A 121 1.57 -18.16 13.91
CA LYS A 121 1.29 -19.59 14.14
C LYS A 121 2.23 -20.53 13.39
N LYS A 122 3.06 -19.99 12.49
CA LYS A 122 4.08 -20.74 11.75
C LYS A 122 5.41 -20.64 12.46
#